data_AF-A0AA96RKY3-F1
#
_entry.id   AF-A0AA96RKY3-F1
#
_cell.length_a   1.000
_cell.length_b   1.000
_cell.length_c   1.000
_cell.angle_alpha   90.00
_cell.angle_beta   90.00
_cell.angle_gamma   90.00
#
_symmetry.space_group_name_H-M   'P 1'
#
loop_
_entity.id
_entity.type
_entity.pdbx_description
1 polymer ?
#
loop_
_entity_poly.entity_id
_entity_poly.type
_entity_poly.pdbx_seq_one_letter_code
_entity_poly.pdbx_strand_id
1 'polypeptide(L)'
;MNQNKFWFFIERELPEITEDLKHSLNLPDYYSDYEDTWEWCESVARDQNGTDCYFDIAREHNWKHGKYECPVIFILKNFPSNIEELGNRIMQKLKVSVYYGHVTYEDFSKYTYNIINSWSYK
;
A
#
# COMPACT_ATOMS: atom_id res chain seq x y z
N MET A 1 1.76 -15.75 -9.26
CA MET A 1 2.42 -15.05 -8.15
C MET A 1 1.34 -14.49 -7.24
N ASN A 2 1.43 -14.74 -5.93
CA ASN A 2 0.45 -14.24 -4.98
C ASN A 2 0.79 -12.78 -4.66
N GLN A 3 -0.20 -11.90 -4.82
CA GLN A 3 -0.13 -10.48 -4.50
C GLN A 3 -1.08 -10.25 -3.33
N ASN A 4 -0.55 -9.66 -2.26
CA ASN A 4 -1.36 -9.23 -1.13
C ASN A 4 -1.68 -7.75 -1.34
N LYS A 5 -2.97 -7.40 -1.32
CA LYS A 5 -3.42 -6.01 -1.47
C LYS A 5 -4.09 -5.56 -0.18
N PHE A 6 -3.53 -4.51 0.40
CA PHE A 6 -4.09 -3.80 1.54
C PHE A 6 -4.53 -2.41 1.11
N TRP A 7 -5.51 -1.84 1.80
CA TRP A 7 -5.82 -0.43 1.66
C TRP A 7 -6.31 0.17 2.97
N PHE A 8 -6.10 1.47 3.12
CA PHE A 8 -6.47 2.24 4.31
C PHE A 8 -6.57 3.72 3.96
N PHE A 9 -7.20 4.49 4.83
CA PHE A 9 -7.36 5.94 4.69
C PHE A 9 -6.54 6.62 5.78
N ILE A 10 -5.74 7.62 5.40
CA ILE A 10 -4.85 8.30 6.33
C ILE A 10 -4.48 9.70 5.82
N GLU A 11 -4.55 10.68 6.71
CA GLU A 11 -4.24 12.09 6.44
C GLU A 11 -2.74 12.38 6.63
N ARG A 12 -1.90 11.74 5.82
CA ARG A 12 -0.42 11.85 5.86
C ARG A 12 0.16 11.76 4.46
N GLU A 13 1.37 12.28 4.24
CA GLU A 13 2.04 12.19 2.95
C GLU A 13 2.56 10.78 2.67
N LEU A 14 2.50 10.36 1.39
CA LEU A 14 2.84 8.99 0.99
C LEU A 14 4.27 8.58 1.36
N PRO A 15 5.30 9.43 1.20
CA PRO A 15 6.66 9.10 1.65
C PRO A 15 6.76 8.80 3.14
N GLU A 16 6.03 9.52 4.00
CA GLU A 16 6.04 9.28 5.45
C GLU A 16 5.40 7.94 5.80
N ILE A 17 4.30 7.61 5.13
CA ILE A 17 3.60 6.33 5.29
C ILE A 17 4.50 5.19 4.83
N THR A 18 5.14 5.35 3.67
CA THR A 18 6.06 4.36 3.11
C THR A 18 7.24 4.10 4.04
N GLU A 19 7.85 5.15 4.61
CA GLU A 19 8.98 4.97 5.52
C GLU A 19 8.57 4.22 6.81
N ASP A 20 7.39 4.54 7.35
CA ASP A 20 6.81 3.84 8.48
C ASP A 20 6.60 2.34 8.21
N LEU A 21 6.05 2.02 7.04
CA LEU A 21 5.82 0.64 6.61
C LEU A 21 7.12 -0.09 6.30
N LYS A 22 8.08 0.58 5.66
CA LYS A 22 9.41 0.06 5.38
C LYS A 22 10.09 -0.39 6.66
N HIS A 23 10.13 0.46 7.68
CA HIS A 23 10.73 0.09 8.96
C HIS A 23 9.93 -1.00 9.70
N SER A 24 8.60 -0.94 9.68
CA SER A 24 7.77 -1.90 10.43
C SER A 24 7.74 -3.30 9.82
N LEU A 25 7.90 -3.40 8.51
CA LEU A 25 7.82 -4.65 7.76
C LEU A 25 9.19 -5.08 7.19
N ASN A 26 10.25 -4.31 7.44
CA ASN A 26 11.59 -4.54 6.90
C ASN A 26 11.57 -4.66 5.36
N LEU A 27 10.92 -3.70 4.70
CA LEU A 27 10.80 -3.66 3.24
C LEU A 27 12.11 -3.17 2.59
N PRO A 28 12.37 -3.50 1.31
CA PRO A 28 13.52 -2.99 0.58
C PRO A 28 13.48 -1.46 0.42
N ASP A 29 14.58 -0.90 -0.10
CA ASP A 29 14.60 0.49 -0.54
C ASP A 29 13.61 0.72 -1.68
N TYR A 30 13.14 1.97 -1.78
CA TYR A 30 12.16 2.42 -2.76
C TYR A 30 12.57 3.74 -3.37
N TYR A 31 11.93 4.06 -4.48
CA TYR A 31 11.90 5.41 -5.05
C TYR A 31 10.46 5.91 -5.03
N SER A 32 10.30 7.22 -5.01
CA SER A 32 9.01 7.89 -5.07
C SER A 32 8.84 8.56 -6.43
N ASP A 33 7.64 8.51 -6.98
CA ASP A 33 7.26 9.24 -8.18
C ASP A 33 5.91 9.93 -8.02
N TYR A 34 5.67 10.92 -8.88
CA TYR A 34 4.52 11.80 -8.83
C TYR A 34 4.10 12.17 -10.26
N GLU A 35 3.10 11.48 -10.80
CA GLU A 35 2.62 11.69 -12.17
C GLU A 35 1.09 11.78 -12.24
N ASP A 36 0.61 12.68 -13.11
CA ASP A 36 -0.81 12.87 -13.44
C ASP A 36 -1.75 13.07 -12.24
N THR A 37 -2.38 12.00 -11.77
CA THR A 37 -3.30 12.03 -10.63
C THR A 37 -2.84 11.13 -9.50
N TRP A 38 -1.65 10.55 -9.59
CA TRP A 38 -1.14 9.48 -8.73
C TRP A 38 0.25 9.76 -8.20
N GLU A 39 0.41 9.55 -6.90
CA GLU A 39 1.72 9.42 -6.26
C GLU A 39 1.93 7.96 -5.92
N TRP A 40 3.16 7.47 -6.11
CA TRP A 40 3.51 6.12 -5.68
C TRP A 40 4.93 6.03 -5.13
N CYS A 41 5.14 5.03 -4.28
CA CYS A 41 6.43 4.60 -3.78
C CYS A 41 6.61 3.12 -4.14
N GLU A 42 7.58 2.82 -4.98
CA GLU A 42 7.81 1.48 -5.50
C GLU A 42 9.20 0.97 -5.11
N SER A 43 9.27 -0.30 -4.71
CA SER A 43 10.54 -0.95 -4.39
C SER A 43 11.54 -0.86 -5.56
N VAL A 44 12.79 -0.51 -5.26
CA VAL A 44 13.90 -0.49 -6.24
C VAL A 44 14.22 -1.89 -6.76
N ALA A 45 13.90 -2.92 -5.97
CA ALA A 45 13.96 -4.32 -6.37
C ALA A 45 13.04 -4.53 -7.57
N ARG A 46 13.63 -4.44 -8.77
CA ARG A 46 12.96 -4.90 -9.98
C ARG A 46 12.71 -6.38 -9.79
N ASP A 47 11.48 -6.79 -9.98
CA ASP A 47 11.04 -8.19 -9.98
C ASP A 47 11.64 -8.96 -11.18
N GLN A 48 12.98 -8.98 -11.30
CA GLN A 48 13.69 -9.50 -12.46
C GLN A 48 13.55 -11.02 -12.56
N ASN A 49 13.39 -11.69 -11.41
CA ASN A 49 13.32 -13.15 -11.31
C ASN A 49 12.03 -13.68 -10.65
N GLY A 50 11.07 -12.83 -10.27
CA GLY A 50 9.83 -13.30 -9.65
C GLY A 50 9.92 -13.65 -8.16
N THR A 51 11.10 -13.56 -7.56
CA THR A 51 11.39 -14.10 -6.21
C THR A 51 11.62 -13.06 -5.14
N ASP A 52 12.05 -11.86 -5.54
CA ASP A 52 12.40 -10.82 -4.58
C ASP A 52 11.14 -10.20 -4.00
N CYS A 53 11.22 -9.79 -2.73
CA CYS A 53 10.15 -9.00 -2.13
C CYS A 53 10.00 -7.70 -2.93
N TYR A 54 8.79 -7.50 -3.43
CA TYR A 54 8.41 -6.29 -4.16
C TYR A 54 7.24 -5.64 -3.44
N PHE A 55 7.24 -4.31 -3.42
CA PHE A 55 6.09 -3.55 -2.95
C PHE A 55 5.82 -2.32 -3.78
N ASP A 56 4.56 -1.92 -3.78
CA ASP A 56 4.05 -0.69 -4.38
C ASP A 56 3.03 -0.08 -3.43
N ILE A 57 3.18 1.22 -3.14
CA ILE A 57 2.23 1.99 -2.35
C ILE A 57 1.81 3.16 -3.20
N ALA A 58 0.51 3.34 -3.42
CA ALA A 58 0.00 4.39 -4.29
C ALA A 58 -1.24 5.08 -3.70
N ARG A 59 -1.42 6.36 -4.05
CA ARG A 59 -2.62 7.14 -3.72
C ARG A 59 -2.85 8.21 -4.78
N GLU A 60 -4.11 8.61 -4.96
CA GLU A 60 -4.41 9.80 -5.75
C GLU A 60 -3.89 11.08 -5.10
N HIS A 61 -3.56 12.09 -5.91
CA HIS A 61 -3.14 13.40 -5.43
C HIS A 61 -3.85 14.56 -6.14
N ASN A 62 -3.64 15.78 -5.64
CA ASN A 62 -4.16 17.01 -6.21
C ASN A 62 -3.08 18.01 -6.68
N TRP A 63 -1.84 17.54 -6.92
CA TRP A 63 -0.65 18.33 -7.25
C TRP A 63 -0.02 19.12 -6.10
N LYS A 64 -0.66 19.15 -4.92
CA LYS A 64 -0.10 19.79 -3.70
C LYS A 64 0.16 18.78 -2.58
N HIS A 65 -0.76 17.85 -2.42
CA HIS A 65 -0.72 16.78 -1.43
C HIS A 65 -1.51 15.58 -1.95
N GLY A 66 -1.42 14.45 -1.24
CA GLY A 66 -2.31 13.33 -1.48
C GLY A 66 -3.78 13.66 -1.21
N LYS A 67 -4.70 13.05 -1.96
CA LYS A 67 -6.13 13.10 -1.66
C LYS A 67 -6.44 12.15 -0.51
N TYR A 68 -6.57 12.69 0.70
CA TYR A 68 -6.74 11.88 1.91
C TYR A 68 -8.10 11.17 1.99
N GLU A 69 -9.08 11.62 1.21
CA GLU A 69 -10.35 10.96 0.99
C GLU A 69 -10.23 9.72 0.08
N CYS A 70 -9.13 9.60 -0.66
CA CYS A 70 -8.81 8.42 -1.45
C CYS A 70 -7.96 7.45 -0.62
N PRO A 71 -8.15 6.13 -0.79
CA PRO A 71 -7.37 5.16 -0.05
C PRO A 71 -5.93 5.13 -0.54
N VAL A 72 -5.01 4.89 0.39
CA VAL A 72 -3.69 4.37 0.07
C VAL A 72 -3.85 2.90 -0.27
N ILE A 73 -3.36 2.49 -1.44
CA ILE A 73 -3.31 1.10 -1.89
C ILE A 73 -1.89 0.60 -1.65
N PHE A 74 -1.75 -0.51 -0.93
CA PHE A 74 -0.46 -1.13 -0.63
C PHE A 74 -0.44 -2.56 -1.16
N ILE A 75 0.45 -2.82 -2.12
CA ILE A 75 0.63 -4.10 -2.77
C ILE A 75 1.95 -4.70 -2.30
N LEU A 76 1.90 -5.95 -1.82
CA LEU A 76 3.07 -6.74 -1.45
C LEU A 76 3.12 -8.03 -2.26
N LYS A 77 4.28 -8.32 -2.87
CA LYS A 77 4.55 -9.56 -3.59
C LYS A 77 5.75 -10.28 -2.96
N ASN A 78 5.72 -11.61 -2.99
CA ASN A 78 6.80 -12.48 -2.51
C ASN A 78 7.27 -12.19 -1.07
N PHE A 79 6.38 -11.68 -0.22
CA PHE A 79 6.70 -11.38 1.18
C PHE A 79 6.39 -12.59 2.07
N PRO A 80 7.37 -13.16 2.79
CA PRO A 80 7.19 -14.36 3.60
C PRO A 80 6.55 -14.02 4.95
N SER A 81 5.28 -13.62 4.95
CA SER A 81 4.51 -13.43 6.18
C SER A 81 3.04 -13.77 5.97
N ASN A 82 2.38 -14.17 7.05
CA ASN A 82 0.96 -14.43 7.01
C ASN A 82 0.18 -13.09 6.95
N ILE A 83 -0.99 -13.10 6.31
CA ILE A 83 -1.80 -11.90 6.09
C ILE A 83 -2.31 -11.26 7.40
N GLU A 84 -2.51 -12.08 8.44
CA GLU A 84 -3.06 -11.66 9.73
C GLU A 84 -2.06 -10.80 10.50
N GLU A 85 -0.80 -11.23 10.51
CA GLU A 85 0.33 -10.52 11.07
C GLU A 85 0.61 -9.23 10.30
N LEU A 86 0.60 -9.29 8.97
CA LEU A 86 0.77 -8.11 8.12
C LEU A 86 -0.28 -7.04 8.41
N GLY A 87 -1.56 -7.42 8.35
CA GLY A 87 -2.67 -6.50 8.61
C GLY A 87 -2.59 -5.87 10.00
N ASN A 88 -2.31 -6.68 11.04
CA ASN A 88 -2.13 -6.17 12.40
C ASN A 88 -0.92 -5.23 12.53
N ARG A 89 0.22 -5.54 11.92
CA ARG A 89 1.41 -4.68 11.95
C ARG A 89 1.14 -3.34 11.27
N ILE A 90 0.53 -3.34 10.09
CA ILE A 90 0.14 -2.12 9.36
C ILE A 90 -0.81 -1.28 10.22
N MET A 91 -1.87 -1.90 10.76
CA MET A 91 -2.87 -1.24 11.61
C MET A 91 -2.22 -0.60 12.85
N GLN A 92 -1.37 -1.33 13.57
CA GLN A 92 -0.72 -0.83 14.78
C GLN A 92 0.28 0.29 14.48
N LYS A 93 1.06 0.15 13.39
CA LYS A 93 2.07 1.12 13.01
C LYS A 93 1.44 2.44 12.55
N LEU A 94 0.42 2.36 11.70
CA LEU A 94 -0.22 3.53 11.11
C LEU A 94 -1.39 4.08 11.94
N LYS A 95 -1.89 3.31 12.92
CA LYS A 95 -3.04 3.67 13.77
C LYS A 95 -4.31 3.95 12.97
N VAL A 96 -4.55 3.15 11.93
CA VAL A 96 -5.72 3.23 11.05
C VAL A 96 -6.34 1.86 10.85
N SER A 97 -7.61 1.82 10.48
CA SER A 97 -8.22 0.59 10.00
C SER A 97 -7.61 0.17 8.66
N VAL A 98 -7.33 -1.11 8.52
CA VAL A 98 -6.69 -1.71 7.35
C VAL A 98 -7.62 -2.75 6.77
N TYR A 99 -7.78 -2.72 5.46
CA TYR A 99 -8.59 -3.68 4.71
C TYR A 99 -7.67 -4.53 3.83
N TYR A 100 -8.05 -5.78 3.62
CA TYR A 100 -7.34 -6.72 2.77
C TYR A 100 -8.31 -7.46 1.86
N GLY A 101 -7.91 -7.67 0.60
CA GLY A 101 -8.72 -8.40 -0.36
C GLY A 101 -8.40 -8.07 -1.81
N HIS A 102 -9.43 -8.04 -2.65
CA HIS A 102 -9.26 -7.75 -4.07
C HIS A 102 -9.55 -6.29 -4.38
N VAL A 103 -8.62 -5.67 -5.12
CA VAL A 103 -8.76 -4.33 -5.69
C VAL A 103 -8.79 -4.49 -7.21
N THR A 104 -9.90 -4.05 -7.82
CA THR A 104 -10.08 -4.01 -9.27
C THR A 104 -10.05 -2.56 -9.71
N TYR A 105 -9.27 -2.28 -10.75
CA TYR A 105 -9.25 -0.99 -11.43
C TYR A 105 -10.22 -1.03 -12.59
N GLU A 106 -11.23 -0.16 -12.57
CA GLU A 106 -12.09 0.14 -13.69
C GLU A 106 -11.54 1.37 -14.42
N ASP A 107 -11.74 1.46 -15.74
CA ASP A 107 -11.29 2.60 -16.54
C ASP A 107 -11.71 3.94 -15.90
N PHE A 108 -10.81 4.93 -15.92
CA PHE A 108 -11.00 6.30 -15.40
C PHE A 108 -11.06 6.45 -13.86
N SER A 109 -10.07 5.91 -13.14
CA SER A 109 -9.86 6.18 -11.70
C SER A 109 -10.92 5.60 -10.76
N LYS A 110 -11.65 4.57 -11.19
CA LYS A 110 -12.63 3.90 -10.33
C LYS A 110 -12.06 2.60 -9.79
N TYR A 111 -12.11 2.46 -8.47
CA TYR A 111 -11.73 1.23 -7.80
C TYR A 111 -12.95 0.55 -7.23
N THR A 112 -13.00 -0.77 -7.40
CA THR A 112 -13.88 -1.63 -6.63
C THR A 112 -13.07 -2.48 -5.67
N TYR A 113 -13.58 -2.57 -4.44
CA TYR A 113 -12.93 -3.23 -3.32
C TYR A 113 -13.78 -4.39 -2.85
N ASN A 114 -13.23 -5.60 -2.89
CA ASN A 114 -13.82 -6.77 -2.27
C ASN A 114 -13.01 -7.11 -1.01
N ILE A 115 -13.64 -6.91 0.16
CA ILE A 115 -13.00 -7.15 1.46
C ILE A 115 -13.02 -8.64 1.76
N ILE A 116 -11.83 -9.21 1.99
CA ILE A 116 -11.64 -10.57 2.50
C ILE A 116 -11.43 -10.53 4.01
N ASN A 117 -10.63 -9.58 4.50
CA ASN A 117 -10.37 -9.37 5.92
C ASN A 117 -10.18 -7.87 6.23
N SER A 118 -10.33 -7.51 7.51
CA SER A 118 -10.11 -6.14 7.96
C SER A 118 -9.68 -6.09 9.43
N TRP A 119 -8.78 -5.17 9.76
CA TRP A 119 -8.35 -4.88 11.12
C TRP A 119 -8.77 -3.46 11.47
N SER A 120 -9.44 -3.28 12.60
CA SER A 120 -9.96 -1.98 13.02
C SER A 120 -9.14 -1.40 14.17
N TYR A 121 -8.61 -0.20 13.98
CA TYR A 121 -7.97 0.56 15.05
C TYR A 121 -9.05 1.23 15.91
N LYS A 122 -8.91 1.13 17.24
CA LYS A 122 -9.86 1.68 18.23
C LYS A 122 -9.33 2.96 18.84
#